data_AF-A0A0G4NJT3-F1
#
_entry.id   AF-A0A0G4NJT3-F1
#
_cell.length_a   1.000
_cell.length_b   1.000
_cell.length_c   1.000
_cell.angle_alpha   90.00
_cell.angle_beta   90.00
_cell.angle_gamma   90.00
#
_symmetry.space_group_name_H-M   'P 1'
#
loop_
_entity.id
_entity.type
_entity.pdbx_description
1 polymer ?
#
loop_
_entity_poly.entity_id
_entity_poly.type
_entity_poly.pdbx_seq_one_letter_code
_entity_poly.pdbx_strand_id
1 'polypeptide(L)'
;VRKSEKLQEEQVKSQDDAFKLLLKTLIEDQELKEIQAKDDIGITSHRIVHGGDYTASQIITPDTYHHLEKLSDLAPLHNGAALTIVRSCIDEL
;
A
#
# COMPACT_ATOMS: atom_id res chain seq x y z
N VAL A 1 10.90 7.82 12.48
CA VAL A 1 9.53 8.38 12.48
C VAL A 1 9.26 9.15 13.75
N ARG A 2 9.30 10.48 13.68
CA ARG A 2 9.00 11.35 14.83
C ARG A 2 7.56 11.15 15.27
N LYS A 3 7.38 10.80 16.54
CA LYS A 3 6.07 10.47 17.13
C LYS A 3 5.14 11.69 17.35
N SER A 4 5.55 12.88 16.92
CA SER A 4 5.01 14.15 17.42
C SER A 4 4.81 15.26 16.38
N GLU A 5 5.12 15.02 15.10
CA GLU A 5 4.73 15.99 14.07
C GLU A 5 3.22 15.89 13.85
N LYS A 6 2.52 17.01 14.03
CA LYS A 6 1.13 17.11 13.61
C LYS A 6 1.10 17.00 12.08
N LEU A 7 0.83 15.80 11.58
CA LEU A 7 0.43 15.61 10.20
C LEU A 7 -0.77 16.52 9.95
N GLN A 8 -0.73 17.32 8.88
CA GLN A 8 -1.87 18.17 8.52
C GLN A 8 -3.02 17.25 8.09
N GLU A 9 -3.92 16.93 9.04
CA GLU A 9 -5.05 16.01 8.87
C GLU A 9 -5.95 16.39 7.67
N GLU A 10 -5.94 17.67 7.28
CA GLU A 10 -6.73 18.26 6.20
C GLU A 10 -6.37 17.76 4.79
N GLN A 11 -5.30 16.97 4.62
CA GLN A 11 -4.82 16.50 3.32
C GLN A 11 -5.20 15.06 2.93
N VAL A 12 -5.81 14.27 3.83
CA VAL A 12 -6.09 12.84 3.56
C VAL A 12 -7.58 12.62 3.29
N LYS A 13 -7.96 12.46 2.02
CA LYS A 13 -9.37 12.24 1.59
C LYS A 13 -9.61 10.84 1.04
N SER A 14 -8.54 10.12 0.73
CA SER A 14 -8.55 8.77 0.18
C SER A 14 -7.43 7.92 0.78
N GLN A 15 -7.50 6.61 0.59
CA GLN A 15 -6.42 5.70 0.98
C GLN A 15 -5.14 5.97 0.18
N ASP A 16 -5.28 6.45 -1.05
CA ASP A 16 -4.16 6.87 -1.90
C ASP A 16 -3.46 8.10 -1.32
N ASP A 17 -4.21 9.13 -0.88
CA ASP A 17 -3.65 10.30 -0.20
C ASP A 17 -2.90 9.89 1.08
N ALA A 18 -3.47 8.95 1.85
CA ALA A 18 -2.85 8.44 3.06
C ALA A 18 -1.53 7.72 2.75
N PHE A 19 -1.50 6.90 1.69
CA PHE A 19 -0.31 6.18 1.26
C PHE A 19 0.78 7.15 0.79
N LYS A 20 0.43 8.15 -0.02
CA LYS A 20 1.36 9.20 -0.47
C LYS A 20 1.94 9.99 0.69
N LEU A 21 1.11 10.36 1.67
CA LEU A 21 1.56 11.05 2.87
C LEU A 21 2.52 10.17 3.69
N LEU A 22 2.23 8.87 3.82
CA LEU A 22 3.10 7.92 4.51
C LEU A 22 4.45 7.78 3.80
N LEU A 23 4.45 7.59 2.49
CA LEU A 23 5.67 7.45 1.69
C LEU A 23 6.53 8.72 1.78
N LYS A 24 5.91 9.89 1.65
CA LYS A 24 6.57 11.18 1.86
C LYS A 24 7.18 11.28 3.25
N THR A 25 6.41 10.93 4.29
CA THR A 25 6.87 11.00 5.68
C THR A 25 8.08 10.09 5.93
N LEU A 26 8.11 8.89 5.34
CA LEU A 26 9.24 7.97 5.48
C LEU A 26 10.49 8.50 4.76
N ILE A 27 10.35 8.99 3.52
CA ILE A 27 11.45 9.47 2.69
C ILE A 27 12.05 10.78 3.22
N GLU A 28 11.21 11.68 3.74
CA GLU A 28 11.66 12.99 4.23
C GLU A 28 12.22 12.95 5.67
N ASP A 29 12.08 11.82 6.38
CA ASP A 29 12.60 11.64 7.74
C ASP A 29 14.14 11.53 7.73
N GLN A 30 14.81 12.66 8.00
CA GLN A 30 16.27 12.77 8.05
C GLN A 30 16.94 11.84 9.09
N GLU A 31 16.18 11.33 10.07
CA GLU A 31 16.69 10.39 11.06
C GLU A 31 16.64 8.93 10.56
N LEU A 32 15.80 8.65 9.56
CA LEU A 32 15.66 7.34 8.92
C LEU A 32 16.61 7.24 7.70
N LYS A 33 17.89 7.01 7.97
CA LYS A 33 18.93 7.02 6.93
C LYS A 33 18.82 5.88 5.93
N GLU A 34 18.08 4.83 6.29
CA GLU A 34 17.84 3.64 5.49
C GLU A 34 16.85 3.86 4.35
N ILE A 35 16.05 4.93 4.38
CA ILE A 35 15.06 5.26 3.35
C ILE A 35 15.21 6.74 2.98
N GLN A 36 15.91 7.03 1.88
CA GLN A 36 16.13 8.38 1.36
C GLN A 36 15.45 8.62 0.01
N ALA A 37 15.06 7.53 -0.68
CA ALA A 37 14.32 7.55 -1.92
C ALA A 37 13.34 6.37 -1.98
N LYS A 38 12.42 6.43 -2.96
CA LYS A 38 11.48 5.34 -3.25
C LYS A 38 12.20 4.03 -3.57
N ASP A 39 13.31 4.12 -4.31
CA ASP A 39 14.15 2.99 -4.73
C ASP A 39 14.81 2.23 -3.56
N ASP A 40 14.91 2.85 -2.37
CA ASP A 40 15.42 2.18 -1.16
C ASP A 40 14.41 1.16 -0.61
N ILE A 41 13.15 1.22 -1.04
CA ILE A 41 12.08 0.29 -0.66
C ILE A 41 12.14 -0.93 -1.58
N GLY A 42 12.90 -1.94 -1.17
CA GLY A 42 13.09 -3.14 -2.01
C GLY A 42 11.85 -4.03 -2.15
N ILE A 43 10.97 -4.09 -1.13
CA ILE A 43 9.78 -4.98 -1.14
C ILE A 43 8.64 -4.32 -0.38
N THR A 44 7.45 -4.33 -0.99
CA THR A 44 6.17 -4.03 -0.33
C THR A 44 5.32 -5.30 -0.25
N SER A 45 4.66 -5.53 0.88
CA SER A 45 3.78 -6.69 1.09
C SER A 45 2.41 -6.24 1.56
N HIS A 46 1.37 -6.83 0.99
CA HIS A 46 -0.03 -6.49 1.28
C HIS A 46 -0.77 -7.67 1.87
N ARG A 47 -1.61 -7.38 2.86
CA ARG A 47 -2.54 -8.37 3.41
C ARG A 47 -3.89 -8.24 2.72
N ILE A 48 -4.26 -9.26 1.95
CA ILE A 48 -5.57 -9.38 1.30
C ILE A 48 -6.41 -10.39 2.08
N VAL A 49 -7.68 -10.08 2.35
CA VAL A 49 -8.53 -10.92 3.21
C VAL A 49 -8.91 -12.22 2.52
N HIS A 50 -9.38 -12.15 1.28
CA HIS A 50 -9.74 -13.35 0.52
C HIS A 50 -8.85 -13.48 -0.73
N GLY A 51 -7.91 -14.43 -0.70
CA GLY A 51 -7.01 -14.72 -1.82
C GLY A 51 -7.46 -15.87 -2.73
N GLY A 52 -8.76 -16.21 -2.69
CA GLY A 52 -9.29 -17.36 -3.43
C GLY A 52 -8.70 -18.68 -2.96
N ASP A 53 -8.10 -19.41 -3.89
CA ASP A 53 -7.43 -20.70 -3.70
C ASP A 53 -5.93 -20.58 -3.36
N TYR A 54 -5.39 -19.36 -3.27
CA TYR A 54 -4.01 -19.17 -2.85
C TYR A 54 -3.80 -19.63 -1.40
N THR A 55 -2.96 -20.65 -1.23
CA THR A 55 -2.57 -21.19 0.08
C THR A 55 -1.28 -20.56 0.64
N ALA A 56 -0.63 -19.70 -0.14
CA ALA A 56 0.62 -19.03 0.20
C ALA A 56 0.71 -17.65 -0.47
N SER A 57 1.61 -16.80 0.02
CA SER A 57 1.87 -15.47 -0.55
C SER A 57 2.20 -15.55 -2.04
N GLN A 58 1.64 -14.62 -2.82
CA GLN A 58 1.86 -14.50 -4.26
C GLN A 58 2.57 -13.19 -4.57
N ILE A 59 3.42 -13.21 -5.61
CA ILE A 59 3.96 -11.98 -6.20
C ILE A 59 2.83 -11.30 -6.97
N ILE A 60 2.66 -9.99 -6.77
CA ILE A 60 1.68 -9.22 -7.53
C ILE A 60 2.18 -8.98 -8.95
N THR A 61 1.58 -9.70 -9.89
CA THR A 61 1.61 -9.47 -11.35
C THR A 61 0.24 -8.99 -11.84
N PRO A 62 0.09 -8.50 -13.09
CA PRO A 62 -1.22 -8.14 -13.64
C PRO A 62 -2.26 -9.26 -13.53
N ASP A 63 -1.87 -10.50 -13.79
CA ASP A 63 -2.77 -11.66 -13.71
C ASP A 63 -3.25 -11.92 -12.28
N THR A 64 -2.33 -11.90 -11.31
CA THR A 64 -2.69 -12.11 -9.90
C THR A 64 -3.53 -10.96 -9.34
N TYR A 65 -3.25 -9.71 -9.76
CA TYR A 65 -4.04 -8.55 -9.39
C TYR A 65 -5.49 -8.68 -9.89
N HIS A 66 -5.69 -8.98 -11.18
CA HIS A 66 -7.02 -9.16 -11.74
C HIS A 66 -7.75 -10.38 -11.19
N HIS A 67 -7.02 -11.45 -10.83
CA HIS A 67 -7.61 -12.57 -10.11
C HIS A 67 -8.16 -12.12 -8.74
N LEU A 68 -7.38 -11.40 -7.94
CA LEU A 68 -7.82 -10.86 -6.65
C LEU A 68 -8.96 -9.86 -6.79
N GLU A 69 -8.96 -9.05 -7.84
CA GLU A 69 -10.02 -8.10 -8.16
C GLU A 69 -11.38 -8.79 -8.34
N LYS A 70 -11.42 -9.90 -9.09
CA LYS A 70 -12.63 -10.72 -9.29
C LYS A 70 -13.15 -11.34 -7.99
N LEU A 71 -12.28 -11.54 -7.01
CA LEU A 71 -12.65 -12.07 -5.69
C LEU A 71 -13.18 -10.98 -4.76
N SER A 72 -13.18 -9.71 -5.17
CA SER A 72 -13.72 -8.62 -4.35
C SER A 72 -15.18 -8.85 -3.99
N ASP A 73 -15.95 -9.50 -4.85
CA ASP A 73 -17.36 -9.86 -4.59
C ASP A 73 -17.51 -10.84 -3.40
N LEU A 74 -16.48 -11.65 -3.10
CA LEU A 74 -16.47 -12.55 -1.95
C LEU A 74 -16.15 -11.83 -0.63
N ALA A 75 -15.51 -10.66 -0.70
CA ALA A 75 -15.11 -9.86 0.46
C ALA A 75 -15.18 -8.34 0.15
N PRO A 76 -16.38 -7.79 -0.13
CA PRO A 76 -16.54 -6.47 -0.74
C PRO A 76 -16.04 -5.32 0.13
N LEU A 77 -16.13 -5.46 1.46
CA LEU A 77 -15.67 -4.44 2.41
C LEU A 77 -14.16 -4.41 2.61
N HIS A 78 -13.43 -5.41 2.15
CA HIS A 78 -12.00 -5.58 2.49
C HIS A 78 -11.11 -5.61 1.25
N ASN A 79 -11.43 -6.46 0.27
CA ASN A 79 -10.54 -6.69 -0.87
C ASN A 79 -10.43 -5.45 -1.77
N GLY A 80 -11.52 -4.73 -2.04
CA GLY A 80 -11.48 -3.53 -2.89
C GLY A 80 -10.61 -2.40 -2.30
N ALA A 81 -10.72 -2.16 -1.00
CA ALA A 81 -9.86 -1.23 -0.28
C ALA A 81 -8.39 -1.66 -0.34
N ALA A 82 -8.12 -2.94 -0.07
CA ALA A 82 -6.75 -3.46 -0.09
C ALA A 82 -6.11 -3.36 -1.49
N LEU A 83 -6.86 -3.67 -2.55
CA LEU A 83 -6.39 -3.56 -3.93
C LEU A 83 -6.16 -2.12 -4.39
N THR A 84 -6.90 -1.16 -3.82
CA THR A 84 -6.65 0.27 -4.07
C THR A 84 -5.23 0.65 -3.64
N ILE A 85 -4.81 0.22 -2.45
CA ILE A 85 -3.45 0.48 -1.95
C ILE A 85 -2.39 -0.29 -2.73
N VAL A 86 -2.67 -1.55 -3.13
CA VAL A 86 -1.77 -2.32 -4.02
C VAL A 86 -1.51 -1.56 -5.31
N ARG A 87 -2.56 -1.00 -5.93
CA ARG A 87 -2.42 -0.19 -7.14
C ARG A 87 -1.62 1.09 -6.88
N SER A 88 -1.89 1.81 -5.79
CA SER A 88 -1.09 2.97 -5.41
C SER A 88 0.39 2.63 -5.24
N CYS A 89 0.73 1.46 -4.70
CA CYS A 89 2.13 1.01 -4.63
C CYS A 89 2.74 0.76 -6.00
N ILE A 90 2.00 0.16 -6.93
CA ILE A 90 2.47 -0.07 -8.31
C ILE A 90 2.69 1.25 -9.06
N ASP A 91 1.85 2.25 -8.80
CA ASP A 91 1.92 3.55 -9.48
C ASP A 91 3.03 4.45 -8.89
N GLU A 92 3.31 4.32 -7.59
CA GLU A 92 4.22 5.22 -6.87
C GLU A 92 5.63 4.67 -6.63
N LEU A 93 5.84 3.34 -6.60
CA LEU A 93 7.13 2.69 -6.35
C LEU A 93 7.60 1.95 -7.60
#